data_AF-A0A078QLN8-F1
#
_entry.id   AF-A0A078QLN8-F1
#
_cell.length_a   1.000
_cell.length_b   1.000
_cell.length_c   1.000
_cell.angle_alpha   90.00
_cell.angle_beta   90.00
_cell.angle_gamma   90.00
#
_symmetry.space_group_name_H-M   'P 1'
#
loop_
_entity.id
_entity.type
_entity.pdbx_description
1 polymer ?
#
loop_
_entity_poly.entity_id
_entity_poly.type
_entity_poly.pdbx_seq_one_letter_code
_entity_poly.pdbx_strand_id
1 'polypeptide(L)'
;MGNNPDRQNIYSAALGLYNSRIVKLINKKGQLKSTVIIDELPTIYFRGLDNLIATARSNKVAVCLGFQDFSQLNRDYGEKESKVIQNTVGNIFSGQVVGETAKTLSERFGKILQKRQSISINRQDVSTSINTQLDSLIPASKISNLSQGTFVGSVSDNFGEKIDQKIFHAEIIVDHAKVSAEEKAYKKIPVINTFKDSEGNDIMLQQIQRNYDQIKADAQAIINEEMERIKNDPKLCERLGIESVAEEKRKAE
;
A
#
# COMPACT_ATOMS: atom_id res chain seq x y z
N MET A 1 0.76 -13.04 -10.68
CA MET A 1 1.87 -12.18 -11.12
C MET A 1 3.01 -12.12 -10.10
N GLY A 2 2.77 -12.27 -8.80
CA GLY A 2 3.80 -12.10 -7.75
C GLY A 2 4.57 -13.33 -7.26
N ASN A 3 4.43 -14.51 -7.89
CA ASN A 3 4.99 -15.76 -7.34
C ASN A 3 6.30 -16.23 -7.99
N ASN A 4 6.94 -15.39 -8.82
CA ASN A 4 8.23 -15.69 -9.42
C ASN A 4 9.25 -14.58 -9.05
N PRO A 5 10.17 -14.84 -8.10
CA PRO A 5 11.11 -13.85 -7.56
C PRO A 5 11.96 -13.15 -8.65
N ASP A 6 12.40 -13.89 -9.65
CA ASP A 6 13.26 -13.36 -10.73
C ASP A 6 12.54 -12.36 -11.63
N ARG A 7 11.22 -12.53 -11.77
CA ARG A 7 10.37 -11.63 -12.58
C ARG A 7 9.83 -10.46 -11.77
N GLN A 8 9.85 -10.53 -10.45
CA GLN A 8 9.31 -9.49 -9.57
C GLN A 8 10.09 -8.17 -9.72
N ASN A 9 11.42 -8.25 -9.85
CA ASN A 9 12.27 -7.07 -10.07
C ASN A 9 12.14 -6.47 -11.48
N ILE A 10 11.88 -7.30 -12.50
CA ILE A 10 11.69 -6.80 -13.88
C ILE A 10 10.32 -6.15 -14.01
N TYR A 11 9.28 -6.75 -13.43
CA TYR A 11 7.93 -6.20 -13.46
C TYR A 11 7.72 -5.05 -12.47
N SER A 12 8.52 -4.91 -11.41
CA SER A 12 8.36 -3.85 -10.41
C SER A 12 8.46 -2.45 -11.01
N ALA A 13 9.34 -2.24 -12.00
CA ALA A 13 9.46 -0.95 -12.68
C ALA A 13 8.21 -0.59 -13.50
N ALA A 14 7.72 -1.53 -14.31
CA ALA A 14 6.51 -1.32 -15.11
C ALA A 14 5.27 -1.18 -14.23
N LEU A 15 5.10 -2.05 -13.24
CA LEU A 15 4.01 -1.99 -12.26
C LEU A 15 4.05 -0.69 -11.46
N GLY A 16 5.25 -0.26 -11.06
CA GLY A 16 5.47 1.03 -10.38
C GLY A 16 5.04 2.21 -11.25
N LEU A 17 5.33 2.19 -12.56
CA LEU A 17 4.87 3.23 -13.49
C LEU A 17 3.34 3.26 -13.59
N TYR A 18 2.70 2.10 -13.83
CA TYR A 18 1.24 2.00 -13.88
C TYR A 18 0.59 2.51 -12.58
N ASN A 19 1.11 2.07 -11.44
CA ASN A 19 0.64 2.48 -10.12
C ASN A 19 0.78 3.98 -9.90
N SER A 20 1.93 4.56 -10.24
CA SER A 20 2.14 6.00 -10.14
C SER A 20 1.16 6.79 -11.02
N ARG A 21 0.83 6.25 -12.21
CA ARG A 21 -0.13 6.88 -13.13
C ARG A 21 -1.54 6.76 -12.60
N ILE A 22 -1.95 5.60 -12.11
CA ILE A 22 -3.26 5.36 -11.50
C ILE A 22 -3.46 6.31 -10.33
N VAL A 23 -2.50 6.40 -9.41
CA VAL A 23 -2.58 7.31 -8.26
C VAL A 23 -2.72 8.77 -8.67
N LYS A 24 -1.98 9.22 -9.68
CA LYS A 24 -2.14 10.58 -10.22
C LYS A 24 -3.51 10.83 -10.87
N LEU A 25 -4.15 9.80 -11.42
CA LEU A 25 -5.45 9.93 -12.06
C LEU A 25 -6.58 9.98 -11.02
N ILE A 26 -6.55 9.08 -10.03
CA ILE A 26 -7.58 9.02 -8.99
C ILE A 26 -7.46 10.16 -7.98
N ASN A 27 -6.25 10.66 -7.73
CA ASN A 27 -6.00 11.72 -6.75
C ASN A 27 -6.26 13.12 -7.34
N LYS A 28 -7.42 13.31 -7.98
CA LYS A 28 -7.86 14.58 -8.57
C LYS A 28 -9.24 14.95 -8.09
N LYS A 29 -9.48 16.26 -7.91
CA LYS A 29 -10.80 16.78 -7.57
C LYS A 29 -11.80 16.54 -8.70
N GLY A 30 -13.07 16.34 -8.34
CA GLY A 30 -14.16 16.17 -9.31
C GLY A 30 -14.22 14.81 -9.98
N GLN A 31 -13.42 13.84 -9.54
CA GLN A 31 -13.49 12.45 -10.02
C GLN A 31 -14.57 11.65 -9.27
N LEU A 32 -14.88 10.47 -9.79
CA LEU A 32 -15.78 9.52 -9.15
C LEU A 32 -15.20 9.01 -7.82
N LYS A 33 -16.09 8.61 -6.90
CA LYS A 33 -15.70 7.89 -5.69
C LYS A 33 -14.94 6.63 -6.10
N SER A 34 -13.76 6.43 -5.54
CA SER A 34 -12.90 5.30 -5.90
C SER A 34 -12.25 4.70 -4.67
N THR A 35 -11.83 3.44 -4.79
CA THR A 35 -11.15 2.72 -3.73
C THR A 35 -9.87 2.11 -4.28
N VAL A 36 -8.78 2.26 -3.53
CA VAL A 36 -7.51 1.56 -3.76
C VAL A 36 -7.38 0.49 -2.68
N ILE A 37 -7.36 -0.77 -3.10
CA ILE A 37 -7.18 -1.92 -2.21
C ILE A 37 -5.84 -2.56 -2.54
N ILE A 38 -4.96 -2.64 -1.55
CA ILE A 38 -3.64 -3.25 -1.67
C ILE A 38 -3.59 -4.37 -0.64
N ASP A 39 -3.64 -5.62 -1.09
CA ASP A 39 -3.71 -6.80 -0.20
C ASP A 39 -2.36 -7.07 0.50
N GLU A 40 -1.24 -6.81 -0.18
CA GLU A 40 0.11 -6.95 0.38
C GLU A 40 1.00 -5.80 -0.08
N LEU A 41 1.09 -4.75 0.74
CA LEU A 41 1.82 -3.52 0.41
C LEU A 41 3.32 -3.72 0.10
N PRO A 42 4.06 -4.62 0.79
CA PRO A 42 5.42 -5.02 0.44
C PRO A 42 5.62 -5.57 -0.98
N THR A 43 4.58 -6.14 -1.60
CA THR A 43 4.76 -6.78 -2.92
C THR A 43 5.08 -5.78 -4.03
N ILE A 44 4.66 -4.52 -3.88
CA ILE A 44 4.85 -3.47 -4.88
C ILE A 44 5.10 -2.14 -4.18
N TYR A 45 6.28 -1.55 -4.40
CA TYR A 45 6.60 -0.22 -3.90
C TYR A 45 5.70 0.85 -4.54
N PHE A 46 4.95 1.58 -3.70
CA PHE A 46 3.96 2.56 -4.14
C PHE A 46 4.45 3.98 -3.85
N ARG A 47 5.21 4.55 -4.79
CA ARG A 47 5.76 5.90 -4.63
C ARG A 47 4.65 6.95 -4.48
N GLY A 48 4.71 7.76 -3.42
CA GLY A 48 3.74 8.82 -3.14
C GLY A 48 2.46 8.34 -2.45
N LEU A 49 2.48 7.16 -1.83
CA LEU A 49 1.37 6.61 -1.05
C LEU A 49 1.02 7.50 0.15
N ASP A 50 2.01 8.07 0.82
CA ASP A 50 1.86 9.06 1.89
C ASP A 50 0.98 10.24 1.45
N ASN A 51 1.26 10.81 0.28
CA ASN A 51 0.49 11.92 -0.28
C ASN A 51 -0.91 11.47 -0.70
N LEU A 52 -1.05 10.27 -1.28
CA LEU A 52 -2.36 9.70 -1.59
C LEU A 52 -3.20 9.61 -0.30
N ILE A 53 -2.68 9.00 0.77
CA ILE A 53 -3.42 8.84 2.04
C ILE A 53 -3.80 10.21 2.63
N ALA A 54 -2.89 11.19 2.59
CA ALA A 54 -3.13 12.53 3.12
C ALA A 54 -4.25 13.30 2.37
N THR A 55 -4.35 13.11 1.06
CA THR A 55 -5.28 13.88 0.20
C THR A 55 -6.52 13.09 -0.25
N ALA A 56 -6.50 11.76 -0.09
CA ALA A 56 -7.54 10.82 -0.53
C ALA A 56 -8.93 11.21 -0.05
N ARG A 57 -9.07 11.62 1.22
CA ARG A 57 -10.35 12.06 1.80
C ARG A 57 -11.00 13.18 0.99
N SER A 58 -10.22 14.20 0.61
CA SER A 58 -10.72 15.36 -0.14
C SER A 58 -11.12 15.00 -1.58
N ASN A 59 -10.46 13.99 -2.15
CA ASN A 59 -10.71 13.48 -3.49
C ASN A 59 -11.70 12.30 -3.50
N LYS A 60 -12.33 11.99 -2.36
CA LYS A 60 -13.30 10.88 -2.21
C LYS A 60 -12.71 9.53 -2.63
N VAL A 61 -11.42 9.33 -2.33
CA VAL A 61 -10.71 8.07 -2.51
C VAL A 61 -10.62 7.37 -1.16
N ALA A 62 -10.99 6.09 -1.11
CA ALA A 62 -10.73 5.24 0.04
C ALA A 62 -9.47 4.40 -0.20
N VAL A 63 -8.60 4.29 0.79
CA VAL A 63 -7.37 3.50 0.70
C VAL A 63 -7.43 2.39 1.75
N CYS A 64 -7.30 1.14 1.32
CA CYS A 64 -7.24 -0.05 2.16
C CYS A 64 -5.89 -0.74 1.93
N LEU A 65 -5.14 -0.91 3.03
CA LEU A 65 -3.77 -1.44 3.02
C LEU A 65 -3.72 -2.70 3.87
N GLY A 66 -3.31 -3.81 3.25
CA GLY A 66 -2.94 -5.05 3.88
C GLY A 66 -1.41 -5.19 3.91
N PHE A 67 -0.89 -5.62 5.06
CA PHE A 67 0.50 -6.00 5.29
C PHE A 67 0.55 -6.86 6.55
N GLN A 68 1.57 -7.69 6.68
CA GLN A 68 1.64 -8.66 7.78
C GLN A 68 2.15 -8.05 9.09
N ASP A 69 3.08 -7.11 9.00
CA ASP A 69 3.76 -6.53 10.16
C ASP A 69 4.25 -5.10 9.85
N PHE A 70 4.22 -4.20 10.84
CA PHE A 70 4.82 -2.85 10.71
C PHE A 70 6.32 -2.91 10.40
N SER A 71 7.01 -3.99 10.79
CA SER A 71 8.41 -4.21 10.42
C SER A 71 8.61 -4.31 8.89
N GLN A 72 7.66 -4.91 8.17
CA GLN A 72 7.71 -4.98 6.71
C GLN A 72 7.47 -3.59 6.11
N LEU A 73 6.50 -2.85 6.65
CA LEU A 73 6.24 -1.47 6.25
C LEU A 73 7.47 -0.57 6.43
N ASN A 74 8.17 -0.67 7.57
CA ASN A 74 9.40 0.07 7.85
C ASN A 74 10.54 -0.30 6.89
N ARG A 75 10.65 -1.56 6.49
CA ARG A 75 11.68 -2.03 5.56
C ARG A 75 11.51 -1.42 4.17
N ASP A 76 10.28 -1.36 3.68
CA ASP A 76 10.01 -1.01 2.29
C ASP A 76 9.80 0.50 2.07
N TYR A 77 9.27 1.22 3.06
CA TYR A 77 8.98 2.66 2.99
C TYR A 77 9.91 3.51 3.87
N GLY A 78 10.69 2.87 4.75
CA GLY A 78 11.49 3.57 5.75
C GLY A 78 10.65 4.08 6.93
N GLU A 79 11.34 4.42 8.01
CA GLU A 79 10.70 4.73 9.30
C GLU A 79 9.79 5.96 9.26
N LYS A 80 10.18 7.00 8.50
CA LYS A 80 9.41 8.25 8.40
C LYS A 80 8.07 8.03 7.70
N GLU A 81 8.08 7.42 6.52
CA GLU A 81 6.86 7.19 5.72
C GLU A 81 5.95 6.17 6.42
N SER A 82 6.52 5.10 6.99
CA SER A 82 5.77 4.10 7.75
C SER A 82 5.02 4.72 8.94
N LYS A 83 5.67 5.61 9.71
CA LYS A 83 5.00 6.36 10.80
C LYS A 83 3.85 7.22 10.30
N VAL A 84 3.99 7.87 9.13
CA VAL A 84 2.90 8.66 8.53
C VAL A 84 1.72 7.75 8.18
N ILE A 85 1.97 6.60 7.56
CA ILE A 85 0.92 5.63 7.20
C ILE A 85 0.19 5.15 8.47
N GLN A 86 0.94 4.71 9.49
CA GLN A 86 0.38 4.21 10.75
C GLN A 86 -0.43 5.26 11.51
N ASN A 87 -0.02 6.54 11.46
CA ASN A 87 -0.70 7.61 12.20
C ASN A 87 -1.88 8.22 11.45
N THR A 88 -1.84 8.23 10.11
CA THR A 88 -2.92 8.85 9.30
C THR A 88 -4.11 7.92 9.14
N VAL A 89 -3.89 6.60 9.13
CA VAL A 89 -4.97 5.62 8.97
C VAL A 89 -5.81 5.55 10.26
N GLY A 90 -7.06 6.00 10.15
CA GLY A 90 -8.01 6.02 11.27
C GLY A 90 -8.61 4.66 11.61
N ASN A 91 -8.87 3.84 10.59
CA ASN A 91 -9.44 2.50 10.75
C ASN A 91 -8.34 1.44 10.75
N ILE A 92 -8.26 0.64 11.81
CA ILE A 92 -7.29 -0.46 11.92
C ILE A 92 -8.02 -1.75 12.22
N PHE A 93 -7.62 -2.79 11.50
CA PHE A 93 -8.02 -4.18 11.71
C PHE A 93 -6.74 -4.99 11.83
N SER A 94 -6.59 -5.76 12.90
CA SER A 94 -5.41 -6.57 13.15
C SER A 94 -5.84 -7.96 13.61
N GLY A 95 -5.37 -8.97 12.88
CA GLY A 95 -5.40 -10.36 13.34
C GLY A 95 -4.25 -10.62 14.31
N GLN A 96 -3.79 -11.86 14.36
CA GLN A 96 -2.64 -12.23 15.18
C GLN A 96 -1.36 -11.54 14.67
N VAL A 97 -0.74 -10.71 15.51
CA VAL A 97 0.55 -10.07 15.27
C VAL A 97 1.38 -10.10 16.55
N VAL A 98 2.70 -10.15 16.42
CA VAL A 98 3.64 -10.31 17.54
C VAL A 98 4.61 -9.13 17.65
N GLY A 99 5.41 -9.12 18.73
CA GLY A 99 6.51 -8.18 18.89
C GLY A 99 6.07 -6.72 19.04
N GLU A 100 6.75 -5.83 18.34
CA GLU A 100 6.55 -4.38 18.45
C GLU A 100 5.18 -3.94 17.94
N THR A 101 4.69 -4.54 16.86
CA THR A 101 3.36 -4.24 16.29
C THR A 101 2.24 -4.49 17.29
N ALA A 102 2.28 -5.62 18.01
CA ALA A 102 1.29 -5.90 19.07
C ALA A 102 1.33 -4.86 20.20
N LYS A 103 2.53 -4.39 20.56
CA LYS A 103 2.72 -3.36 21.59
C LYS A 103 2.17 -2.00 21.13
N THR A 104 2.52 -1.57 19.92
CA THR A 104 2.01 -0.33 19.33
C THR A 104 0.49 -0.33 19.21
N LEU A 105 -0.10 -1.45 18.78
CA LEU A 105 -1.56 -1.60 18.72
C LEU A 105 -2.20 -1.55 20.11
N SER A 106 -1.62 -2.25 21.09
CA SER A 106 -2.10 -2.23 22.49
C SER A 106 -2.09 -0.81 23.07
N GLU A 107 -1.02 -0.05 22.81
CA GLU A 107 -0.93 1.36 23.22
C GLU A 107 -1.95 2.23 22.49
N ARG A 108 -2.19 1.98 21.20
CA ARG A 108 -3.18 2.71 20.38
C ARG A 108 -4.62 2.48 20.83
N PHE A 109 -4.95 1.27 21.30
CA PHE A 109 -6.26 0.96 21.88
C PHE A 109 -6.45 1.59 23.27
N GLY A 110 -5.37 2.04 23.90
CA GLY A 110 -5.42 2.76 25.16
C GLY A 110 -5.59 1.87 26.38
N LYS A 111 -5.82 2.53 27.52
CA LYS A 111 -5.95 1.90 28.84
C LYS A 111 -7.32 2.15 29.42
N ILE A 112 -7.78 1.22 30.24
CA ILE A 112 -9.04 1.31 30.98
C ILE A 112 -8.77 1.10 32.47
N LEU A 113 -9.56 1.77 33.32
CA LEU A 113 -9.47 1.58 34.76
C LEU A 113 -10.05 0.21 35.13
N GLN A 114 -9.19 -0.70 35.55
CA GLN A 114 -9.56 -2.04 35.99
C GLN A 114 -9.65 -2.10 37.51
N LYS A 115 -10.71 -2.74 38.01
CA LYS A 115 -10.87 -3.04 39.44
C LYS A 115 -10.21 -4.39 39.72
N ARG A 116 -9.16 -4.39 40.54
CA ARG A 116 -8.54 -5.60 41.07
C ARG A 116 -9.08 -5.88 42.47
N GLN A 117 -9.64 -7.07 42.64
CA GLN A 117 -10.05 -7.59 43.94
C GLN A 117 -9.00 -8.58 44.41
N SER A 118 -8.37 -8.29 45.53
CA SER A 118 -7.46 -9.19 46.21
C SER A 118 -8.20 -9.81 47.38
N ILE A 119 -8.39 -11.13 47.34
CA ILE A 119 -9.04 -11.89 48.40
C ILE A 119 -7.93 -12.62 49.17
N SER A 120 -7.77 -12.27 50.44
CA SER A 120 -6.83 -12.93 51.36
C SER A 120 -7.65 -13.80 52.32
N ILE A 121 -7.49 -15.11 52.20
CA ILE A 121 -8.24 -16.10 53.00
C ILE A 121 -7.30 -16.60 54.09
N ASN A 122 -7.66 -16.34 55.34
CA ASN A 122 -6.99 -16.88 56.52
C ASN A 122 -7.93 -17.85 57.24
N ARG A 123 -7.41 -18.72 58.13
CA ARG A 123 -8.23 -19.75 58.81
C ARG A 123 -9.43 -19.20 59.61
N GLN A 124 -9.40 -17.92 59.98
CA GLN A 124 -10.40 -17.28 60.83
C GLN A 124 -11.20 -16.19 60.09
N ASP A 125 -10.65 -15.59 59.03
CA ASP A 125 -11.25 -14.44 58.34
C ASP A 125 -10.93 -14.42 56.84
N VAL A 126 -11.85 -13.86 56.05
CA VAL A 126 -11.64 -13.53 54.63
C VAL A 126 -11.58 -12.01 54.48
N SER A 127 -10.42 -11.51 54.09
CA SER A 127 -10.21 -10.09 53.76
C SER A 127 -10.35 -9.88 52.26
N THR A 128 -11.15 -8.90 51.84
CA THR A 128 -11.23 -8.48 50.42
C THR A 128 -10.77 -7.04 50.31
N SER A 129 -9.70 -6.81 49.56
CA SER A 129 -9.20 -5.48 49.21
C SER A 129 -9.53 -5.18 47.76
N ILE A 130 -10.10 -4.00 47.49
CA ILE A 130 -10.45 -3.55 46.14
C ILE A 130 -9.57 -2.36 45.80
N ASN A 131 -8.77 -2.49 44.74
CA ASN A 131 -7.93 -1.42 44.23
C ASN A 131 -8.24 -1.17 42.74
N THR A 132 -8.04 0.05 42.27
CA THR A 132 -8.20 0.42 40.86
C THR A 132 -6.85 0.72 40.23
N GLN A 133 -6.57 0.12 39.08
CA GLN A 133 -5.33 0.35 38.33
C GLN A 133 -5.66 0.58 36.84
N LEU A 134 -4.91 1.44 36.18
CA LEU A 134 -4.99 1.59 34.72
C LEU A 134 -4.28 0.41 34.06
N ASP A 135 -5.01 -0.39 33.32
CA ASP A 135 -4.49 -1.53 32.56
C ASP A 135 -4.81 -1.38 31.07
N SER A 136 -4.05 -2.05 30.20
CA SER A 136 -4.31 -2.00 28.76
C SER A 136 -5.68 -2.59 28.43
N LEU A 137 -6.46 -1.89 27.58
CA LEU A 137 -7.79 -2.37 27.17
C LEU A 137 -7.67 -3.72 26.45
N ILE A 138 -6.70 -3.82 25.55
CA ILE A 138 -6.32 -5.07 24.87
C ILE A 138 -4.81 -5.24 25.06
N PRO A 139 -4.35 -6.14 25.94
CA PRO A 139 -2.92 -6.38 26.14
C PRO A 139 -2.24 -6.93 24.89
N ALA A 140 -0.97 -6.57 24.66
CA ALA A 140 -0.19 -7.09 23.53
C ALA A 140 -0.15 -8.63 23.50
N SER A 141 -0.08 -9.28 24.67
CA SER A 141 -0.14 -10.75 24.78
C SER A 141 -1.47 -11.33 24.30
N LYS A 142 -2.58 -10.59 24.39
CA LYS A 142 -3.87 -11.03 23.86
C LYS A 142 -3.89 -10.95 22.34
N ILE A 143 -3.31 -9.89 21.77
CA ILE A 143 -3.16 -9.69 20.32
C ILE A 143 -2.27 -10.79 19.70
N SER A 144 -1.15 -11.10 20.35
CA SER A 144 -0.22 -12.15 19.91
C SER A 144 -0.79 -13.56 19.93
N ASN A 145 -1.90 -13.79 20.65
CA ASN A 145 -2.53 -15.10 20.81
C ASN A 145 -3.97 -15.13 20.26
N LEU A 146 -4.31 -14.23 19.32
CA LEU A 146 -5.60 -14.28 18.64
C LEU A 146 -5.72 -15.56 17.82
N SER A 147 -6.89 -16.20 17.90
CA SER A 147 -7.25 -17.32 17.04
C SER A 147 -7.51 -16.83 15.61
N GLN A 148 -7.37 -17.73 14.64
CA GLN A 148 -7.76 -17.45 13.26
C GLN A 148 -9.24 -17.04 13.22
N GLY A 149 -9.55 -15.99 12.46
CA GLY A 149 -10.89 -15.41 12.40
C GLY A 149 -11.17 -14.36 13.47
N THR A 150 -10.35 -14.25 14.52
CA THR A 150 -10.49 -13.21 15.55
C THR A 150 -9.64 -12.00 15.23
N PHE A 151 -10.25 -10.83 15.31
CA PHE A 151 -9.62 -9.55 15.02
C PHE A 151 -9.82 -8.57 16.18
N VAL A 152 -8.84 -7.70 16.33
CA VAL A 152 -8.92 -6.49 17.15
C VAL A 152 -8.77 -5.28 16.25
N GLY A 153 -9.38 -4.17 16.64
CA GLY A 153 -9.27 -2.98 15.81
C GLY A 153 -9.97 -1.77 16.38
N SER A 154 -9.80 -0.67 15.66
CA SER A 154 -10.40 0.62 15.98
C SER A 154 -11.00 1.22 14.71
N VAL A 155 -12.22 1.74 14.80
CA VAL A 155 -12.89 2.46 13.72
C VAL A 155 -13.03 3.95 14.04
N SER A 156 -12.92 4.77 13.01
CA SER A 156 -13.13 6.22 13.07
C SER A 156 -14.55 6.58 12.65
N ASP A 157 -15.09 7.65 13.24
CA ASP A 157 -16.41 8.20 12.95
C ASP A 157 -16.36 9.30 11.89
N ASN A 158 -17.53 9.61 11.34
CA ASN A 158 -17.73 10.76 10.47
C ASN A 158 -18.46 11.89 11.21
N PHE A 159 -18.44 13.08 10.62
CA PHE A 159 -19.23 14.20 11.12
C PHE A 159 -20.72 13.85 11.07
N GLY A 160 -21.39 13.87 12.23
CA GLY A 160 -22.79 13.51 12.38
C GLY A 160 -23.08 12.01 12.59
N GLU A 161 -22.07 11.14 12.47
CA GLU A 161 -22.19 9.68 12.60
C GLU A 161 -21.27 9.16 13.71
N LYS A 162 -21.55 9.55 14.96
CA LYS A 162 -20.73 9.15 16.11
C LYS A 162 -20.90 7.66 16.40
N ILE A 163 -19.78 6.98 16.63
CA ILE A 163 -19.73 5.58 17.03
C ILE A 163 -19.39 5.50 18.52
N ASP A 164 -20.24 4.88 19.32
CA ASP A 164 -20.03 4.72 20.76
C ASP A 164 -18.90 3.74 21.07
N GLN A 165 -18.89 2.59 20.41
CA GLN A 165 -17.86 1.57 20.55
C GLN A 165 -16.91 1.59 19.36
N LYS A 166 -15.86 2.41 19.46
CA LYS A 166 -14.84 2.53 18.41
C LYS A 166 -13.86 1.36 18.37
N ILE A 167 -13.61 0.72 19.51
CA ILE A 167 -12.64 -0.38 19.63
C ILE A 167 -13.39 -1.70 19.74
N PHE A 168 -12.94 -2.70 18.98
CA PHE A 168 -13.54 -4.03 18.97
C PHE A 168 -12.49 -5.13 19.14
N HIS A 169 -12.95 -6.25 19.67
CA HIS A 169 -12.26 -7.53 19.71
C HIS A 169 -13.34 -8.58 19.41
N ALA A 170 -13.37 -9.07 18.17
CA ALA A 170 -14.49 -9.84 17.64
C ALA A 170 -14.02 -10.93 16.66
N GLU A 171 -14.83 -11.96 16.52
CA GLU A 171 -14.64 -13.00 15.50
C GLU A 171 -15.41 -12.62 14.22
N ILE A 172 -14.74 -12.70 13.08
CA ILE A 172 -15.34 -12.46 11.77
C ILE A 172 -15.96 -13.77 11.30
N ILE A 173 -17.30 -13.80 11.28
CA ILE A 173 -18.07 -14.94 10.80
C ILE A 173 -18.23 -14.83 9.29
N VAL A 174 -17.68 -15.80 8.55
CA VAL A 174 -17.80 -15.89 7.09
C VAL A 174 -18.81 -16.99 6.73
N ASP A 175 -19.87 -16.63 6.01
CA ASP A 175 -20.80 -17.62 5.45
C ASP A 175 -20.16 -18.30 4.23
N HIS A 176 -19.50 -19.44 4.48
CA HIS A 176 -18.82 -20.21 3.44
C HIS A 176 -19.74 -20.66 2.30
N ALA A 177 -21.03 -20.93 2.59
CA ALA A 177 -21.97 -21.36 1.56
C ALA A 177 -22.27 -20.21 0.59
N LYS A 178 -22.50 -19.02 1.13
CA LYS A 178 -22.74 -17.82 0.33
C LYS A 178 -21.50 -17.40 -0.48
N VAL A 179 -20.32 -17.41 0.14
CA VAL A 179 -19.05 -17.07 -0.55
C VAL A 179 -18.79 -18.06 -1.68
N SER A 180 -18.95 -19.36 -1.47
CA SER A 180 -18.73 -20.35 -2.53
C SER A 180 -19.73 -20.21 -3.69
N ALA A 181 -20.98 -19.83 -3.40
CA ALA A 181 -21.97 -19.55 -4.44
C ALA A 181 -21.59 -18.31 -5.26
N GLU A 182 -21.07 -17.27 -4.61
CA GLU A 182 -20.58 -16.06 -5.26
C GLU A 182 -19.34 -16.35 -6.13
N GLU A 183 -18.37 -17.10 -5.60
CA GLU A 183 -17.16 -17.50 -6.32
C GLU A 183 -17.47 -18.29 -7.59
N LYS A 184 -18.48 -19.18 -7.53
CA LYS A 184 -18.96 -19.92 -8.72
C LYS A 184 -19.57 -19.01 -9.78
N ALA A 185 -20.10 -17.85 -9.38
CA ALA A 185 -20.66 -16.85 -10.29
C ALA A 185 -19.61 -15.88 -10.84
N TYR A 186 -18.35 -15.94 -10.39
CA TYR A 186 -17.29 -15.08 -10.90
C TYR A 186 -17.07 -15.29 -12.39
N LYS A 187 -17.16 -14.19 -13.14
CA LYS A 187 -16.80 -14.16 -14.55
C LYS A 187 -15.29 -14.11 -14.65
N LYS A 188 -14.73 -14.91 -15.57
CA LYS A 188 -13.31 -14.83 -15.89
C LYS A 188 -12.96 -13.41 -16.32
N ILE A 189 -11.84 -12.90 -15.80
CA ILE A 189 -11.28 -11.63 -16.24
C ILE A 189 -11.12 -11.69 -17.77
N PRO A 190 -11.67 -10.73 -18.53
CA PRO A 190 -11.55 -10.73 -19.97
C PRO A 190 -10.08 -10.69 -20.36
N VAL A 191 -9.71 -11.53 -21.32
CA VAL A 191 -8.35 -11.54 -21.87
C VAL A 191 -8.19 -10.26 -22.70
N ILE A 192 -7.50 -9.27 -22.14
CA ILE A 192 -7.31 -7.95 -22.77
C ILE A 192 -6.48 -8.06 -24.05
N ASN A 193 -5.54 -9.01 -24.10
CA ASN A 193 -4.76 -9.26 -25.29
C ASN A 193 -4.48 -10.76 -25.42
N THR A 194 -4.93 -11.37 -26.52
CA THR A 194 -4.82 -12.82 -26.73
C THR A 194 -3.48 -13.22 -27.38
N PHE A 195 -2.63 -12.25 -27.76
CA PHE A 195 -1.40 -12.46 -28.51
C PHE A 195 -1.59 -13.38 -29.73
N LYS A 196 -2.78 -13.31 -30.34
CA LYS A 196 -3.14 -14.08 -31.53
C LYS A 196 -3.34 -13.14 -32.70
N ASP A 197 -2.87 -13.55 -33.87
CA ASP A 197 -3.21 -12.88 -35.12
C ASP A 197 -4.66 -13.20 -35.57
N SER A 198 -5.06 -12.63 -36.69
CA SER A 198 -6.37 -12.87 -37.33
C SER A 198 -6.61 -14.33 -37.72
N GLU A 199 -5.56 -15.15 -37.79
CA GLU A 199 -5.60 -16.57 -38.15
C GLU A 199 -5.50 -17.49 -36.91
N GLY A 200 -5.35 -16.91 -35.71
CA GLY A 200 -5.29 -17.62 -34.44
C GLY A 200 -3.90 -18.11 -34.02
N ASN A 201 -2.84 -17.74 -34.75
CA ASN A 201 -1.47 -18.12 -34.45
C ASN A 201 -0.91 -17.30 -33.27
N ASP A 202 -0.09 -17.91 -32.43
CA ASP A 202 0.59 -17.23 -31.32
C ASP A 202 1.70 -16.30 -31.87
N ILE A 203 1.47 -15.00 -31.75
CA ILE A 203 2.39 -13.94 -32.18
C ILE A 203 3.05 -13.24 -30.99
N MET A 204 3.02 -13.83 -29.78
CA MET A 204 3.56 -13.22 -28.56
C MET A 204 5.02 -12.78 -28.73
N LEU A 205 5.88 -13.68 -29.22
CA LEU A 205 7.30 -13.39 -29.43
C LEU A 205 7.52 -12.27 -30.46
N GLN A 206 6.76 -12.28 -31.55
CA GLN A 206 6.86 -11.25 -32.59
C GLN A 206 6.40 -9.88 -32.09
N GLN A 207 5.31 -9.82 -31.31
CA GLN A 207 4.84 -8.58 -30.71
C GLN A 207 5.82 -8.04 -29.67
N ILE A 208 6.40 -8.91 -28.84
CA ILE A 208 7.42 -8.52 -27.87
C ILE A 208 8.65 -7.96 -28.59
N GLN A 209 9.12 -8.63 -29.64
CA GLN A 209 10.28 -8.18 -30.42
C GLN A 209 10.00 -6.83 -31.10
N ARG A 210 8.83 -6.66 -31.74
CA ARG A 210 8.43 -5.38 -32.34
C ARG A 210 8.37 -4.26 -31.31
N ASN A 211 7.79 -4.51 -30.15
CA ASN A 211 7.75 -3.52 -29.07
C ASN A 211 9.15 -3.17 -28.57
N TYR A 212 10.03 -4.15 -28.44
CA TYR A 212 11.42 -3.93 -28.03
C TYR A 212 12.19 -3.06 -29.03
N ASP A 213 12.06 -3.37 -30.33
CA ASP A 213 12.72 -2.61 -31.39
C ASP A 213 12.12 -1.20 -31.52
N GLN A 214 10.81 -1.06 -31.33
CA GLN A 214 10.14 0.25 -31.28
C GLN A 214 10.64 1.08 -30.10
N ILE A 215 10.72 0.51 -28.89
CA ILE A 215 11.23 1.22 -27.70
C ILE A 215 12.68 1.67 -27.92
N LYS A 216 13.52 0.87 -28.59
CA LYS A 216 14.88 1.28 -28.96
C LYS A 216 14.89 2.45 -29.93
N ALA A 217 14.06 2.40 -30.97
CA ALA A 217 13.94 3.47 -31.94
C ALA A 217 13.45 4.77 -31.28
N ASP A 218 12.42 4.68 -30.43
CA ASP A 218 11.86 5.82 -29.69
C ASP A 218 12.91 6.41 -28.72
N ALA A 219 13.67 5.57 -28.01
CA ALA A 219 14.74 6.03 -27.12
C ALA A 219 15.85 6.74 -27.91
N GLN A 220 16.23 6.23 -29.09
CA GLN A 220 17.21 6.89 -29.94
C GLN A 220 16.69 8.22 -30.48
N ALA A 221 15.41 8.29 -30.86
CA ALA A 221 14.78 9.53 -31.31
C ALA A 221 14.80 10.60 -30.20
N ILE A 222 14.44 10.23 -28.96
CA ILE A 222 14.51 11.13 -27.79
C ILE A 222 15.94 11.62 -27.56
N ILE A 223 16.94 10.73 -27.64
CA ILE A 223 18.36 11.12 -27.48
C ILE A 223 18.74 12.13 -28.57
N ASN A 224 18.38 11.87 -29.82
CA ASN A 224 18.72 12.76 -30.93
C ASN A 224 18.04 14.13 -30.77
N GLU A 225 16.75 14.17 -30.42
CA GLU A 225 16.02 15.42 -30.16
C GLU A 225 16.62 16.22 -29.00
N GLU A 226 16.99 15.55 -27.91
CA GLU A 226 17.61 16.21 -26.76
C GLU A 226 19.04 16.69 -27.08
N MET A 227 19.82 15.93 -27.86
CA MET A 227 21.14 16.35 -28.33
C MET A 227 21.04 17.57 -29.25
N GLU A 228 20.08 17.61 -30.17
CA GLU A 228 19.79 18.79 -30.99
C GLU A 228 19.37 19.97 -30.11
N ARG A 229 18.52 19.78 -29.10
CA ARG A 229 18.14 20.85 -28.17
C ARG A 229 19.35 21.40 -27.41
N ILE A 230 20.23 20.53 -26.92
CA ILE A 230 21.44 20.91 -26.20
C ILE A 230 22.36 21.71 -27.12
N LYS A 231 22.62 21.22 -28.34
CA LYS A 231 23.46 21.89 -29.35
C LYS A 231 22.96 23.30 -29.71
N ASN A 232 21.65 23.52 -29.64
CA ASN A 232 21.01 24.79 -29.93
C ASN A 232 20.93 25.77 -28.73
N ASP A 233 21.29 25.34 -27.51
CA ASP A 233 21.36 26.21 -26.33
C ASP A 233 22.83 26.41 -25.88
N PRO A 234 23.41 27.60 -26.13
CA PRO A 234 24.81 27.89 -25.81
C PRO A 234 25.18 27.69 -24.34
N LYS A 235 24.25 27.92 -23.41
CA LYS A 235 24.50 27.77 -21.96
C LYS A 235 24.58 26.30 -21.56
N LEU A 236 23.84 25.43 -22.25
CA LEU A 236 23.88 23.98 -22.00
C LEU A 236 25.12 23.36 -22.63
N CYS A 237 25.51 23.79 -23.84
CA CYS A 237 26.78 23.41 -24.47
C CYS A 237 28.00 23.71 -23.58
N GLU A 238 28.09 24.94 -23.04
CA GLU A 238 29.19 25.35 -22.17
C GLU A 238 29.26 24.52 -20.88
N ARG A 239 28.11 24.24 -20.26
CA ARG A 239 28.04 23.44 -19.02
C ARG A 239 28.38 21.96 -19.21
N LEU A 240 28.07 21.41 -20.37
CA LEU A 240 28.24 19.99 -20.67
C LEU A 240 29.53 19.70 -21.46
N GLY A 241 30.27 20.72 -21.87
CA GLY A 241 31.50 20.57 -22.66
C GLY A 241 31.24 20.04 -24.07
N ILE A 242 30.09 20.37 -24.66
CA ILE A 242 29.65 19.90 -25.99
C ILE A 242 29.76 21.09 -26.97
N GLU A 243 30.34 20.85 -28.14
CA GLU A 243 30.46 21.90 -29.18
C GLU A 243 29.08 22.35 -29.65
N SER A 244 28.89 23.67 -29.71
CA SER A 244 27.63 24.27 -30.18
C SER A 244 27.52 24.22 -31.71
N VAL A 245 26.30 24.28 -32.25
CA VAL A 245 26.11 24.36 -33.73
C VAL A 245 26.83 25.56 -34.34
N ALA A 246 26.99 26.64 -33.56
CA ALA A 246 27.73 27.83 -33.98
C ALA A 246 29.24 27.59 -34.09
N GLU A 247 29.83 26.74 -33.24
CA GLU A 247 31.24 26.36 -33.30
C GLU A 247 31.52 25.30 -34.36
N GLU A 248 30.62 24.32 -34.53
CA GLU A 248 30.71 23.32 -35.61
C GLU A 248 30.70 23.99 -36.99
N LYS A 249 29.83 24.99 -37.22
CA LYS A 249 29.79 25.75 -38.48
C LYS A 249 31.05 26.59 -38.71
N ARG A 250 31.66 27.12 -37.66
CA ARG A 250 32.86 27.97 -37.75
C ARG A 250 34.15 27.18 -38.03
N LYS A 251 34.16 25.87 -37.78
CA LYS A 251 35.26 24.96 -38.12
C LYS A 251 35.13 24.32 -39.51
N ALA A 252 33.91 24.34 -40.08
CA ALA A 252 33.61 23.76 -41.39
C ALA A 252 33.80 24.74 -42.56
N GLU A 253 33.95 26.04 -42.26
CA GLU A 253 34.40 27.10 -43.18
C GLU A 253 35.93 27.28 -43.13
#